data_AF-A0A7C6TCF3-F1
#
_entry.id   AF-A0A7C6TCF3-F1
#
_cell.length_a   1.000
_cell.length_b   1.000
_cell.length_c   1.000
_cell.angle_alpha   90.00
_cell.angle_beta   90.00
_cell.angle_gamma   90.00
#
_symmetry.space_group_name_H-M   'P 1'
#
loop_
_entity.id
_entity.type
_entity.pdbx_description
1 polymer ?
#
loop_
_entity_poly.entity_id
_entity_poly.type
_entity_poly.pdbx_seq_one_letter_code
_entity_poly.pdbx_strand_id
1 'polypeptide(L)'
;LRSALGAAEARAGDAAVALSPFHFSARIVRMPGAPSDALARAALLEGTRDLPFPANELATGVHLQAGRDDEESVALVAAARSSLVGAYRKGLEAAGVRANHLGASSLAAAAAASDSERRPWVLVDVGASSTTVCYCAEGAVQASRSVLLGGNDLTQALAADLGCTADAAEERKRAHGLECVPHDDSGLEESSEWVRQLAREIGLLLSAVAVQGLPPATEVRLVGGGSLVAGLAPRLGQLLELPAGALELPALGTAARADAAQYAGAYGMALLAAGAALTADLLAEEVRRARQVRQRRRNAWMGAAVALVVLIGGCAAAHQRWRDHLDLQRARAAAVREVTTERSRAKKLDAKYQELSAQADSLRRALRPNPPWVDVMDALAMAAPQGVWVTGIELERGRPLVIRGTALEATGAAQFTNALMESPLLEQVQLNFANGAQVGGRRVTHFGISAVVRGNTAERRVTAKVSTPRKRPSSAKRAAEEVEE
;
A
#
# COMPACT_ATOMS: atom_id res chain seq x y z
N LEU A 1 33.10 -27.87 15.02
CA LEU A 1 31.86 -27.05 15.15
C LEU A 1 30.58 -27.88 15.24
N ARG A 2 30.21 -28.68 14.22
CA ARG A 2 28.98 -29.52 14.28
C ARG A 2 28.90 -30.42 15.52
N SER A 3 30.02 -31.05 15.91
CA SER A 3 30.10 -31.84 17.15
C SER A 3 29.82 -31.01 18.40
N ALA A 4 30.32 -29.77 18.47
CA ALA A 4 30.09 -28.87 19.59
C ALA A 4 28.63 -28.39 19.65
N LEU A 5 28.02 -28.10 18.49
CA LEU A 5 26.59 -27.77 18.41
C LEU A 5 25.71 -28.95 18.85
N GLY A 6 26.06 -30.17 18.44
CA GLY A 6 25.38 -31.39 18.88
C GLY A 6 25.48 -31.61 20.38
N ALA A 7 26.68 -31.45 20.96
CA ALA A 7 26.90 -31.58 22.40
C ALA A 7 26.17 -30.50 23.22
N ALA A 8 25.99 -29.30 22.67
CA ALA A 8 25.26 -28.21 23.30
C ALA A 8 23.74 -28.23 23.02
N GLU A 9 23.25 -29.22 22.26
CA GLU A 9 21.86 -29.30 21.76
C GLU A 9 21.39 -28.00 21.06
N ALA A 10 22.34 -27.26 20.48
CA ALA A 10 22.10 -25.97 19.87
C ALA A 10 21.83 -26.12 18.36
N ARG A 11 20.81 -25.43 17.86
CA ARG A 11 20.54 -25.37 16.42
C ARG A 11 21.54 -24.46 15.72
N ALA A 12 22.04 -24.93 14.58
CA ALA A 12 22.85 -24.10 13.70
C ALA A 12 22.01 -22.92 13.18
N GLY A 13 22.60 -21.72 13.20
CA GLY A 13 21.89 -20.49 12.88
C GLY A 13 22.84 -19.30 12.86
N ASP A 14 22.37 -18.17 13.35
CA ASP A 14 23.15 -16.94 13.40
C ASP A 14 24.07 -16.93 14.64
N ALA A 15 25.33 -16.59 14.46
CA ALA A 15 26.32 -16.57 15.53
C ALA A 15 27.26 -15.36 15.43
N ALA A 16 27.76 -14.92 16.58
CA ALA A 16 28.92 -14.05 16.67
C ALA A 16 30.17 -14.91 16.81
N VAL A 17 31.21 -14.61 16.04
CA VAL A 17 32.43 -15.41 15.98
C VAL A 17 33.64 -14.52 16.22
N ALA A 18 34.64 -15.05 16.92
CA ALA A 18 35.91 -14.39 17.11
C ALA A 18 36.96 -14.93 16.12
N LEU A 19 37.79 -14.03 15.60
CA LEU A 19 39.03 -14.38 14.92
C LEU A 19 40.15 -14.52 15.95
N SER A 20 41.19 -15.26 15.57
CA SER A 20 42.45 -15.28 16.32
C SER A 20 43.05 -13.86 16.36
N PRO A 21 43.66 -13.41 17.48
CA PRO A 21 44.27 -12.09 17.60
C PRO A 21 45.36 -11.79 16.55
N PHE A 22 45.90 -12.79 15.85
CA PHE A 22 46.89 -12.59 14.77
C PHE A 22 46.27 -12.52 13.37
N HIS A 23 44.97 -12.78 13.25
CA HIS A 23 44.24 -12.75 11.98
C HIS A 23 43.62 -11.38 11.69
N PHE A 24 43.67 -10.47 12.66
CA PHE A 24 43.21 -9.09 12.52
C PHE A 24 44.14 -8.15 13.29
N SER A 25 44.12 -6.87 12.93
CA SER A 25 44.69 -5.80 13.73
C SER A 25 43.55 -5.08 14.43
N ALA A 26 43.69 -4.83 15.74
CA ALA A 26 42.84 -3.89 16.47
C ALA A 26 43.69 -2.74 16.97
N ARG A 27 43.21 -1.52 16.72
CA ARG A 27 43.83 -0.27 17.15
C ARG A 27 42.79 0.58 17.83
N ILE A 28 43.24 1.33 18.83
CA ILE A 28 42.39 2.27 19.55
C ILE A 28 42.85 3.67 19.16
N VAL A 29 41.90 4.45 18.63
CA VAL A 29 42.14 5.80 18.13
C VAL A 29 41.29 6.76 18.93
N ARG A 30 41.89 7.82 19.45
CA ARG A 30 41.17 8.92 20.11
C ARG A 30 40.74 9.93 19.06
N MET A 31 39.48 10.32 19.13
CA MET A 31 38.85 11.19 18.15
C MET A 31 38.23 12.39 18.86
N PRO A 32 38.51 13.64 18.42
CA PRO A 32 37.87 14.81 18.99
C PRO A 32 36.40 14.88 18.53
N GLY A 33 35.49 15.04 19.47
CA GLY A 33 34.06 15.22 19.27
C GLY A 33 33.20 14.01 19.64
N ALA A 34 31.88 14.24 19.63
CA ALA A 34 30.88 13.25 19.96
C ALA A 34 30.76 12.16 18.87
N PRO A 35 30.32 10.93 19.23
CA PRO A 35 30.17 9.83 18.29
C PRO A 35 29.24 10.18 17.12
N SER A 36 29.76 10.10 15.91
CA SER A 36 28.98 10.31 14.68
C SER A 36 29.49 9.42 13.55
N ASP A 37 28.66 9.18 12.53
CA ASP A 37 29.07 8.41 11.35
C ASP A 37 30.26 9.06 10.61
N ALA A 38 30.37 10.38 10.66
CA ALA A 38 31.51 11.10 10.09
C ALA A 38 32.79 10.81 10.89
N LEU A 39 32.72 10.87 12.22
CA LEU A 39 33.83 10.55 13.11
C LEU A 39 34.25 9.08 12.98
N ALA A 40 33.30 8.16 12.80
CA ALA A 40 33.58 6.74 12.62
C ALA A 40 34.39 6.47 11.35
N ARG A 41 34.06 7.16 10.25
CA ARG A 41 34.82 7.10 9.00
C ARG A 41 36.22 7.69 9.15
N ALA A 42 36.36 8.80 9.86
CA ALA A 42 37.66 9.40 10.14
C ALA A 42 38.53 8.46 11.00
N ALA A 43 37.95 7.86 12.04
CA ALA A 43 38.63 6.88 12.88
C ALA A 43 39.09 5.65 12.10
N LEU A 44 38.27 5.14 11.17
CA LEU A 44 38.67 4.04 10.29
C LEU A 44 39.88 4.39 9.44
N LEU A 45 39.92 5.59 8.85
CA LEU A 45 41.06 6.03 8.04
C LEU A 45 42.33 6.13 8.89
N GLU A 46 42.24 6.72 10.08
CA GLU A 46 43.37 6.85 10.98
C GLU A 46 43.84 5.48 11.50
N GLY A 47 42.91 4.65 11.97
CA GLY A 47 43.19 3.34 12.53
C GLY A 47 43.70 2.31 11.52
N THR A 48 43.56 2.55 10.22
CA THR A 48 44.05 1.64 9.16
C THR A 48 45.26 2.18 8.39
N ARG A 49 45.73 3.40 8.71
CA ARG A 49 46.75 4.12 7.94
C ARG A 49 48.07 3.37 7.75
N ASP A 50 48.53 2.64 8.77
CA ASP A 50 49.83 1.94 8.72
C ASP A 50 49.72 0.47 8.31
N LEU A 51 48.53 0.01 7.93
CA LEU A 51 48.37 -1.38 7.52
C LEU A 51 49.04 -1.59 6.15
N PRO A 52 49.81 -2.68 5.97
CA PRO A 52 50.55 -2.94 4.74
C PRO A 52 49.66 -3.48 3.61
N PHE A 53 48.36 -3.18 3.63
CA PHE A 53 47.36 -3.66 2.70
C PHE A 53 46.48 -2.50 2.23
N PRO A 54 46.03 -2.49 0.97
CA PRO A 54 45.14 -1.45 0.48
C PRO A 54 43.74 -1.57 1.10
N ALA A 55 43.04 -0.45 1.24
CA ALA A 55 41.74 -0.39 1.91
C ALA A 55 40.65 -1.31 1.30
N ASN A 56 40.73 -1.61 0.00
CA ASN A 56 39.78 -2.51 -0.69
C ASN A 56 40.02 -4.00 -0.42
N GLU A 57 41.16 -4.37 0.17
CA GLU A 57 41.48 -5.74 0.59
C GLU A 57 41.26 -5.98 2.09
N LEU A 58 40.76 -4.96 2.79
CA LEU A 58 40.51 -4.99 4.21
C LEU A 58 39.01 -5.05 4.49
N ALA A 59 38.61 -6.05 5.29
CA ALA A 59 37.37 -6.00 6.04
C ALA A 59 37.64 -5.18 7.30
N THR A 60 36.87 -4.12 7.52
CA THR A 60 37.09 -3.18 8.62
C THR A 60 35.84 -3.03 9.47
N GLY A 61 36.04 -2.91 10.78
CA GLY A 61 35.00 -2.60 11.75
C GLY A 61 35.42 -1.43 12.62
N VAL A 62 34.45 -0.62 13.05
CA VAL A 62 34.67 0.46 14.02
C VAL A 62 33.58 0.47 15.06
N HIS A 63 33.97 0.66 16.32
CA HIS A 63 33.08 0.96 17.41
C HIS A 63 33.52 2.25 18.08
N LEU A 64 32.66 3.26 18.06
CA LEU A 64 32.85 4.51 18.78
C LEU A 64 32.13 4.45 20.12
N GLN A 65 32.83 4.90 21.14
CA GLN A 65 32.29 5.13 22.47
C GLN A 65 32.60 6.57 22.89
N ALA A 66 31.62 7.28 23.42
CA ALA A 66 31.83 8.60 24.00
C ALA A 66 32.75 8.48 25.23
N GLY A 67 33.71 9.38 25.34
CA GLY A 67 34.53 9.56 26.52
C GLY A 67 33.74 10.21 27.66
N ARG A 68 34.44 10.54 28.75
CA ARG A 68 33.80 11.03 29.98
C ARG A 68 33.06 12.37 29.85
N ASP A 69 33.57 13.28 29.01
CA ASP A 69 33.07 14.66 28.89
C ASP A 69 32.35 14.94 27.56
N ASP A 70 32.01 13.90 26.77
CA ASP A 70 31.39 13.97 25.43
C ASP A 70 32.17 14.79 24.36
N GLU A 71 33.28 15.45 24.73
CA GLU A 71 34.18 16.19 23.84
C GLU A 71 35.20 15.29 23.14
N GLU A 72 35.41 14.07 23.64
CA GLU A 72 36.28 13.06 23.01
C GLU A 72 35.52 11.75 22.84
N SER A 73 35.85 11.03 21.78
CA SER A 73 35.41 9.66 21.54
C SER A 73 36.60 8.72 21.43
N VAL A 74 36.44 7.51 21.92
CA VAL A 74 37.40 6.42 21.76
C VAL A 74 36.87 5.49 20.69
N ALA A 75 37.65 5.29 19.63
CA ALA A 75 37.32 4.42 18.51
C ALA A 75 38.15 3.13 18.59
N LEU A 76 37.48 1.99 18.75
CA LEU A 76 38.09 0.69 18.50
C LEU A 76 37.95 0.38 17.01
N VAL A 77 39.07 0.34 16.30
CA VAL A 77 39.16 0.05 14.87
C VAL A 77 39.76 -1.33 14.69
N ALA A 78 39.04 -2.22 14.02
CA ALA A 78 39.52 -3.54 13.66
C ALA A 78 39.65 -3.66 12.14
N ALA A 79 40.69 -4.34 11.68
CA ALA A 79 40.91 -4.61 10.26
C ALA A 79 41.50 -6.01 10.05
N ALA A 80 40.98 -6.73 9.08
CA ALA A 80 41.45 -8.06 8.69
C ALA A 80 41.43 -8.19 7.16
N ARG A 81 42.23 -9.10 6.61
CA ARG A 81 42.19 -9.37 5.17
C ARG A 81 40.81 -9.90 4.79
N SER A 82 40.17 -9.30 3.79
CA SER A 82 38.83 -9.72 3.32
C SER A 82 38.81 -11.18 2.87
N SER A 83 39.91 -11.67 2.29
CA SER A 83 40.06 -13.08 1.89
C SER A 83 40.01 -14.03 3.08
N LEU A 84 40.61 -13.67 4.21
CA LEU A 84 40.61 -14.45 5.44
C LEU A 84 39.23 -14.45 6.09
N VAL A 85 38.59 -13.28 6.18
CA VAL A 85 37.20 -13.14 6.66
C VAL A 85 36.25 -14.00 5.82
N GLY A 86 36.40 -13.97 4.49
CA GLY A 86 35.64 -14.80 3.56
C GLY A 86 35.86 -16.30 3.76
N ALA A 87 37.10 -16.73 4.03
CA ALA A 87 37.44 -18.13 4.31
C ALA A 87 36.79 -18.62 5.62
N TYR A 88 36.87 -17.83 6.69
CA TYR A 88 36.17 -18.12 7.96
C TYR A 88 34.66 -18.26 7.74
N ARG A 89 34.06 -17.32 7.01
CA ARG A 89 32.62 -17.35 6.75
C ARG A 89 32.20 -18.59 5.96
N LYS A 90 32.91 -18.94 4.90
CA LYS A 90 32.66 -20.17 4.12
C LYS A 90 32.76 -21.42 4.99
N GLY A 91 33.75 -21.50 5.88
CA GLY A 91 33.91 -22.61 6.81
C GLY A 91 32.74 -22.75 7.79
N LEU A 92 32.23 -21.62 8.31
CA LEU A 92 31.06 -21.59 9.18
C LEU A 92 29.77 -21.96 8.43
N GLU A 93 29.59 -21.43 7.22
CA GLU A 93 28.44 -21.73 6.36
C GLU A 93 28.37 -23.22 6.02
N ALA A 94 29.52 -23.87 5.76
CA ALA A 94 29.59 -25.32 5.57
C ALA A 94 29.12 -26.12 6.81
N ALA A 95 29.21 -25.53 8.00
CA ALA A 95 28.68 -26.11 9.25
C ALA A 95 27.23 -25.71 9.53
N GLY A 96 26.57 -24.94 8.65
CA GLY A 96 25.22 -24.42 8.85
C GLY A 96 25.14 -23.17 9.74
N VAL A 97 26.28 -22.57 10.07
CA VAL A 97 26.38 -21.38 10.93
C VAL A 97 26.61 -20.14 10.08
N ARG A 98 25.81 -19.09 10.30
CA ARG A 98 25.98 -17.79 9.65
C ARG A 98 26.61 -16.82 10.64
N ALA A 99 27.83 -16.36 10.33
CA ALA A 99 28.46 -15.30 11.09
C ALA A 99 27.74 -13.97 10.82
N ASN A 100 27.12 -13.41 11.85
CA ASN A 100 26.49 -12.08 11.80
C ASN A 100 27.35 -11.01 12.49
N HIS A 101 28.37 -11.42 13.21
CA HIS A 101 29.37 -10.57 13.84
C HIS A 101 30.71 -11.31 13.77
N LEU A 102 31.77 -10.60 13.42
CA LEU A 102 33.13 -11.13 13.45
C LEU A 102 34.05 -10.13 14.12
N GLY A 103 34.67 -10.54 15.23
CA GLY A 103 35.50 -9.63 16.02
C GLY A 103 36.56 -10.36 16.82
N ALA A 104 36.91 -9.81 17.98
CA ALA A 104 37.91 -10.36 18.88
C ALA A 104 37.27 -10.83 20.19
N SER A 105 37.58 -12.07 20.60
CA SER A 105 37.04 -12.65 21.83
C SER A 105 37.45 -11.87 23.07
N SER A 106 38.72 -11.46 23.17
CA SER A 106 39.23 -10.75 24.34
C SER A 106 38.64 -9.34 24.48
N LEU A 107 38.42 -8.64 23.37
CA LEU A 107 37.75 -7.34 23.37
C LEU A 107 36.26 -7.49 23.72
N ALA A 108 35.62 -8.56 23.27
CA ALA A 108 34.25 -8.89 23.64
C ALA A 108 34.13 -9.24 25.14
N ALA A 109 35.09 -9.99 25.69
CA ALA A 109 35.16 -10.29 27.11
C ALA A 109 35.36 -9.01 27.95
N ALA A 110 36.23 -8.11 27.49
CA ALA A 110 36.43 -6.82 28.14
C ALA A 110 35.13 -5.99 28.16
N ALA A 111 34.47 -5.87 27.02
CA ALA A 111 33.20 -5.14 26.91
C ALA A 111 32.08 -5.77 27.77
N ALA A 112 32.05 -7.10 27.90
CA ALA A 112 31.09 -7.81 28.73
C ALA A 112 31.30 -7.62 30.24
N ALA A 113 32.51 -7.25 30.64
CA ALA A 113 32.92 -7.03 32.03
C ALA A 113 33.08 -5.54 32.39
N SER A 114 32.79 -4.64 31.46
CA SER A 114 32.78 -3.20 31.74
C SER A 114 31.75 -2.90 32.84
N ASP A 115 32.25 -2.54 34.02
CA ASP A 115 31.43 -2.23 35.18
C ASP A 115 30.95 -0.77 35.16
N SER A 116 29.81 -0.55 35.82
CA SER A 116 29.21 0.75 36.14
C SER A 116 30.16 1.70 36.87
N GLU A 117 31.07 1.18 37.70
CA GLU A 117 32.04 2.00 38.45
C GLU A 117 33.14 2.62 37.55
N ARG A 118 33.30 2.14 36.31
CA ARG A 118 34.23 2.70 35.29
C ARG A 118 35.69 2.85 35.77
N ARG A 119 36.09 2.13 36.83
CA ARG A 119 37.48 2.15 37.33
C ARG A 119 38.43 1.59 36.27
N PRO A 120 39.69 2.05 36.23
CA PRO A 120 40.67 1.49 35.30
C PRO A 120 41.14 0.10 35.74
N TRP A 121 41.16 -0.88 34.84
CA TRP A 121 41.61 -2.25 35.12
C TRP A 121 42.24 -2.88 33.87
N VAL A 122 42.93 -4.01 34.04
CA VAL A 122 43.55 -4.74 32.92
C VAL A 122 42.91 -6.11 32.74
N LEU A 123 42.41 -6.42 31.55
CA LEU A 123 42.08 -7.79 31.15
C LEU A 123 43.34 -8.48 30.62
N VAL A 124 43.60 -9.72 31.05
CA VAL A 124 44.63 -10.58 30.48
C VAL A 124 43.99 -11.89 30.05
N ASP A 125 43.83 -12.08 28.74
CA ASP A 125 43.31 -13.31 28.14
C ASP A 125 44.47 -14.22 27.74
N VAL A 126 44.77 -15.21 28.60
CA VAL A 126 45.85 -16.18 28.39
C VAL A 126 45.29 -17.39 27.63
N GLY A 127 45.48 -17.37 26.32
CA GLY A 127 45.14 -18.49 25.44
C GLY A 127 46.22 -19.57 25.39
N ALA A 128 46.02 -20.58 24.54
CA ALA A 128 46.99 -21.67 24.36
C ALA A 128 48.29 -21.19 23.69
N SER A 129 48.20 -20.40 22.63
CA SER A 129 49.35 -19.94 21.83
C SER A 129 49.70 -18.46 22.00
N SER A 130 48.88 -17.70 22.74
CA SER A 130 49.03 -16.26 22.83
C SER A 130 48.26 -15.66 23.99
N THR A 131 48.70 -14.48 24.40
CA THR A 131 48.03 -13.68 25.41
C THR A 131 47.62 -12.33 24.85
N THR A 132 46.40 -11.90 25.13
CA THR A 132 45.92 -10.55 24.82
C THR A 132 45.73 -9.76 26.10
N VAL A 133 46.35 -8.59 26.17
CA VAL A 133 46.26 -7.66 27.30
C VAL A 133 45.45 -6.45 26.85
N CYS A 134 44.39 -6.11 27.58
CA CYS A 134 43.54 -4.95 27.32
C CYS A 134 43.49 -4.06 28.56
N TYR A 135 43.92 -2.82 28.43
CA TYR A 135 43.69 -1.80 29.45
C TYR A 135 42.31 -1.18 29.22
N CYS A 136 41.47 -1.23 30.24
CA CYS A 136 40.08 -0.80 30.22
C CYS A 136 39.90 0.38 31.18
N ALA A 137 39.34 1.48 30.71
CA ALA A 137 38.97 2.62 31.56
C ALA A 137 37.79 3.36 30.94
N GLU A 138 37.00 4.04 31.78
CA GLU A 138 35.81 4.79 31.32
C GLU A 138 34.75 3.90 30.64
N GLY A 139 34.75 2.61 30.99
CA GLY A 139 33.86 1.60 30.39
C GLY A 139 34.24 1.18 28.97
N ALA A 140 35.41 1.58 28.46
CA ALA A 140 35.92 1.24 27.13
C ALA A 140 37.27 0.54 27.21
N VAL A 141 37.64 -0.19 26.16
CA VAL A 141 39.03 -0.62 25.95
C VAL A 141 39.82 0.57 25.39
N GLN A 142 40.84 1.01 26.11
CA GLN A 142 41.62 2.23 25.83
C GLN A 142 43.00 1.92 25.25
N ALA A 143 43.56 0.75 25.58
CA ALA A 143 44.73 0.20 24.91
C ALA A 143 44.65 -1.32 24.85
N SER A 144 45.25 -1.93 23.83
CA SER A 144 45.31 -3.39 23.71
C SER A 144 46.62 -3.82 23.04
N ARG A 145 47.10 -4.99 23.43
CA ARG A 145 48.29 -5.63 22.87
C ARG A 145 48.13 -7.14 22.89
N SER A 146 48.66 -7.80 21.87
CA SER A 146 48.71 -9.27 21.81
C SER A 146 50.16 -9.73 21.65
N VAL A 147 50.52 -10.81 22.35
CA VAL A 147 51.86 -11.38 22.37
C VAL A 147 51.79 -12.89 22.11
N LEU A 148 52.78 -13.43 21.40
CA LEU A 148 52.97 -14.86 21.15
C LEU A 148 53.59 -15.54 22.38
N LEU A 149 52.85 -15.46 23.48
CA LEU A 149 53.16 -16.10 24.75
C LEU A 149 51.86 -16.65 25.32
N GLY A 150 51.68 -17.96 25.32
CA GLY A 150 50.48 -18.65 25.76
C GLY A 150 50.78 -19.82 26.68
N GLY A 151 49.72 -20.53 27.06
CA GLY A 151 49.80 -21.68 27.96
C GLY A 151 50.58 -22.88 27.42
N ASN A 152 50.72 -23.02 26.10
CA ASN A 152 51.56 -24.05 25.47
C ASN A 152 53.04 -23.79 25.73
N ASP A 153 53.46 -22.52 25.76
CA ASP A 153 54.85 -22.16 26.06
C ASP A 153 55.18 -22.51 27.51
N LEU A 154 54.23 -22.31 28.44
CA LEU A 154 54.37 -22.79 29.82
C LEU A 154 54.46 -24.31 29.89
N THR A 155 53.69 -25.05 29.09
CA THR A 155 53.79 -26.52 29.02
C THR A 155 55.17 -26.97 28.57
N GLN A 156 55.74 -26.31 27.57
CA GLN A 156 57.10 -26.63 27.09
C GLN A 156 58.16 -26.29 28.15
N ALA A 157 58.04 -25.14 28.80
CA ALA A 157 58.93 -24.74 29.89
C ALA A 157 58.88 -25.76 31.05
N LEU A 158 57.68 -26.22 31.42
CA LEU A 158 57.52 -27.26 32.44
C LEU A 158 58.05 -28.63 31.99
N ALA A 159 57.91 -28.96 30.71
CA ALA A 159 58.48 -30.19 30.16
C ALA A 159 60.02 -30.18 30.26
N ALA A 160 60.65 -29.03 30.01
CA ALA A 160 62.08 -28.82 30.16
C ALA A 160 62.51 -28.91 31.64
N ASP A 161 61.85 -28.15 32.52
CA ASP A 161 62.13 -28.14 33.96
C ASP A 161 61.97 -29.54 34.60
N LEU A 162 60.96 -30.31 34.18
CA LEU A 162 60.65 -31.65 34.73
C LEU A 162 61.32 -32.81 33.99
N GLY A 163 62.00 -32.55 32.88
CA GLY A 163 62.60 -33.58 32.02
C GLY A 163 61.59 -34.60 31.50
N CYS A 164 60.39 -34.17 31.12
CA CYS A 164 59.29 -35.04 30.69
C CYS A 164 58.71 -34.65 29.33
N THR A 165 57.78 -35.44 28.80
CA THR A 165 57.06 -35.12 27.56
C THR A 165 56.07 -33.97 27.75
N ALA A 166 55.78 -33.21 26.70
CA ALA A 166 54.78 -32.13 26.74
C ALA A 166 53.40 -32.57 27.25
N ASP A 167 52.93 -33.77 26.90
CA ASP A 167 51.63 -34.28 27.38
C ASP A 167 51.64 -34.52 28.89
N ALA A 168 52.68 -35.18 29.41
CA ALA A 168 52.86 -35.37 30.86
C ALA A 168 53.03 -34.03 31.60
N ALA A 169 53.71 -33.05 30.99
CA ALA A 169 53.83 -31.70 31.54
C ALA A 169 52.47 -30.97 31.57
N GLU A 170 51.64 -31.12 30.54
CA GLU A 170 50.28 -30.55 30.50
C GLU A 170 49.40 -31.13 31.61
N GLU A 171 49.45 -32.46 31.80
CA GLU A 171 48.73 -33.13 32.89
C GLU A 171 49.15 -32.60 34.26
N ARG A 172 50.47 -32.47 34.49
CA ARG A 172 51.00 -31.92 35.75
C ARG A 172 50.64 -30.45 35.94
N LYS A 173 50.73 -29.63 34.89
CA LYS A 173 50.33 -28.21 34.89
C LYS A 173 48.86 -28.05 35.27
N ARG A 174 47.96 -28.88 34.72
CA ARG A 174 46.53 -28.84 35.04
C ARG A 174 46.23 -29.31 36.45
N ALA A 175 46.99 -30.28 36.97
CA ALA A 175 46.77 -30.84 38.31
C ALA A 175 47.39 -30.00 39.43
N HIS A 176 48.57 -29.41 39.22
CA HIS A 176 49.38 -28.78 40.28
C HIS A 176 49.73 -27.31 39.98
N GLY A 177 49.34 -26.77 38.82
CA GLY A 177 49.64 -25.38 38.44
C GLY A 177 51.14 -25.10 38.37
N LEU A 178 51.56 -23.96 38.92
CA LEU A 178 52.97 -23.57 39.00
C LEU A 178 53.76 -24.31 40.11
N GLU A 179 53.10 -25.08 40.98
CA GLU A 179 53.76 -25.84 42.07
C GLU A 179 54.34 -27.18 41.60
N CYS A 180 54.28 -27.46 40.29
CA CYS A 180 54.74 -28.73 39.74
C CYS A 180 56.27 -28.92 39.76
N VAL A 181 57.04 -27.82 39.87
CA VAL A 181 58.49 -27.86 40.01
C VAL A 181 58.84 -27.59 41.49
N PRO A 182 59.57 -28.50 42.16
CA PRO A 182 60.06 -28.24 43.52
C PRO A 182 60.97 -27.01 43.49
N HIS A 183 60.69 -25.99 44.30
CA HIS A 183 61.56 -24.82 44.43
C HIS A 183 62.94 -25.25 44.90
N ASP A 184 63.88 -25.39 43.97
CA ASP A 184 65.29 -25.35 44.30
C ASP A 184 65.76 -23.88 44.25
N ASP A 185 66.71 -23.54 45.12
CA ASP A 185 67.22 -22.17 45.28
C ASP A 185 68.07 -21.68 44.08
N SER A 186 68.14 -22.42 42.96
CA SER A 186 69.01 -22.07 41.82
C SER A 186 68.44 -20.98 40.91
N GLY A 187 67.15 -20.65 41.02
CA GLY A 187 66.54 -19.46 40.42
C GLY A 187 66.45 -19.44 38.88
N LEU A 188 66.73 -20.56 38.20
CA LEU A 188 66.86 -20.67 36.75
C LEU A 188 65.81 -21.61 36.09
N GLU A 189 64.58 -21.64 36.61
CA GLU A 189 63.48 -22.43 36.00
C GLU A 189 62.87 -21.69 34.80
N GLU A 190 62.69 -22.41 33.68
CA GLU A 190 62.10 -21.86 32.46
C GLU A 190 60.64 -21.41 32.69
N SER A 191 59.89 -22.16 33.51
CA SER A 191 58.49 -21.86 33.84
C SER A 191 58.35 -20.57 34.66
N SER A 192 59.27 -20.31 35.58
CA SER A 192 59.37 -19.03 36.30
C SER A 192 59.65 -17.87 35.36
N GLU A 193 60.51 -18.06 34.36
CA GLU A 193 60.80 -17.03 33.36
C GLU A 193 59.61 -16.72 32.46
N TRP A 194 58.80 -17.73 32.09
CA TRP A 194 57.54 -17.52 31.38
C TRP A 194 56.60 -16.57 32.15
N VAL A 195 56.47 -16.73 33.47
CA VAL A 195 55.62 -15.84 34.30
C VAL A 195 56.21 -14.43 34.35
N ARG A 196 57.53 -14.29 34.49
CA ARG A 196 58.20 -12.97 34.45
C ARG A 196 58.01 -12.30 33.09
N GLN A 197 58.12 -13.06 32.00
CA GLN A 197 57.88 -12.55 30.65
C GLN A 197 56.45 -12.05 30.50
N LEU A 198 55.46 -12.82 30.94
CA LEU A 198 54.06 -12.39 30.92
C LEU A 198 53.84 -11.10 31.73
N ALA A 199 54.41 -11.01 32.94
CA ALA A 199 54.36 -9.80 33.76
C ALA A 199 55.01 -8.60 33.06
N ARG A 200 56.17 -8.79 32.41
CA ARG A 200 56.82 -7.73 31.60
C ARG A 200 55.92 -7.26 30.46
N GLU A 201 55.26 -8.17 29.76
CA GLU A 201 54.37 -7.80 28.65
C GLU A 201 53.16 -6.97 29.12
N ILE A 202 52.61 -7.30 30.30
CA ILE A 202 51.54 -6.52 30.94
C ILE A 202 52.09 -5.14 31.38
N GLY A 203 53.24 -5.11 32.04
CA GLY A 203 53.90 -3.89 32.50
C GLY A 203 54.27 -2.93 31.36
N LEU A 204 54.62 -3.45 30.19
CA LEU A 204 54.87 -2.63 28.99
C LEU A 204 53.61 -1.91 28.51
N LEU A 205 52.44 -2.57 28.51
CA LEU A 205 51.18 -1.91 28.17
C LEU A 205 50.81 -0.86 29.22
N LEU A 206 50.95 -1.19 30.52
CA LEU A 206 50.70 -0.26 31.62
C LEU A 206 51.59 0.99 31.54
N SER A 207 52.87 0.80 31.20
CA SER A 207 53.81 1.89 30.99
C SER A 207 53.40 2.76 29.79
N ALA A 208 52.97 2.13 28.69
CA ALA A 208 52.53 2.86 27.49
C ALA A 208 51.27 3.71 27.75
N VAL A 209 50.30 3.21 28.52
CA VAL A 209 49.10 4.00 28.87
C VAL A 209 49.41 5.12 29.87
N ALA A 210 50.34 4.90 30.81
CA ALA A 210 50.77 5.94 31.73
C ALA A 210 51.41 7.13 30.99
N VAL A 211 52.23 6.88 29.96
CA VAL A 211 52.80 7.91 29.09
C VAL A 211 51.71 8.71 28.35
N GLN A 212 50.57 8.08 28.04
CA GLN A 212 49.42 8.75 27.43
C GLN A 212 48.57 9.55 28.43
N GLY A 213 48.95 9.60 29.72
CA GLY A 213 48.20 10.32 30.76
C GLY A 213 46.94 9.59 31.23
N LEU A 214 46.78 8.31 30.89
CA LEU A 214 45.67 7.49 31.39
C LEU A 214 45.88 7.12 32.87
N PRO A 215 44.80 7.01 33.66
CA PRO A 215 44.90 6.69 35.08
C PRO A 215 45.47 5.28 35.32
N PRO A 216 46.19 5.04 36.42
CA PRO A 216 46.75 3.73 36.71
C PRO A 216 45.64 2.68 36.89
N ALA A 217 45.91 1.45 36.44
CA ALA A 217 45.01 0.32 36.67
C ALA A 217 44.94 -0.02 38.16
N THR A 218 43.75 -0.40 38.64
CA THR A 218 43.54 -0.80 40.04
C THR A 218 43.68 -2.29 40.26
N GLU A 219 43.56 -3.10 39.21
CA GLU A 219 43.60 -4.55 39.27
C GLU A 219 43.84 -5.20 37.91
N VAL A 220 44.19 -6.47 37.94
CA VAL A 220 44.35 -7.37 36.79
C VAL A 220 43.30 -8.47 36.86
N ARG A 221 42.51 -8.61 35.80
CA ARG A 221 41.46 -9.61 35.66
C ARG A 221 41.85 -10.62 34.58
N LEU A 222 42.02 -11.88 34.96
CA LEU A 222 42.49 -12.94 34.08
C LEU A 222 41.34 -13.73 33.47
N VAL A 223 41.49 -14.09 32.19
CA VAL A 223 40.60 -14.98 31.43
C VAL A 223 41.40 -15.91 30.51
N GLY A 224 40.71 -16.85 29.86
CA GLY A 224 41.32 -17.84 28.98
C GLY A 224 41.65 -19.15 29.69
N GLY A 225 42.00 -20.18 28.93
CA GLY A 225 42.34 -21.49 29.52
C GLY A 225 43.65 -21.45 30.31
N GLY A 226 44.62 -20.65 29.89
CA GLY A 226 45.91 -20.51 30.56
C GLY A 226 45.84 -19.72 31.87
N SER A 227 44.78 -18.93 32.11
CA SER A 227 44.59 -18.24 33.39
C SER A 227 44.20 -19.17 34.52
N LEU A 228 43.77 -20.40 34.22
CA LEU A 228 43.34 -21.40 35.20
C LEU A 228 44.51 -22.11 35.90
N VAL A 229 45.75 -21.82 35.49
CA VAL A 229 46.95 -22.39 36.12
C VAL A 229 47.03 -21.90 37.57
N ALA A 230 46.96 -22.82 38.53
CA ALA A 230 47.05 -22.51 39.94
C ALA A 230 48.38 -21.80 40.27
N GLY A 231 48.32 -20.78 41.12
CA GLY A 231 49.48 -19.94 41.47
C GLY A 231 49.78 -18.79 40.50
N LEU A 232 49.22 -18.78 39.29
CA LEU A 232 49.50 -17.72 38.30
C LEU A 232 49.02 -16.34 38.75
N ALA A 233 47.76 -16.21 39.18
CA ALA A 233 47.20 -14.92 39.58
C ALA A 233 47.95 -14.29 40.77
N PRO A 234 48.20 -15.02 41.89
CA PRO A 234 49.02 -14.48 42.98
C PRO A 234 50.41 -14.06 42.54
N ARG A 235 51.06 -14.83 41.66
CA ARG A 235 52.42 -14.52 41.20
C ARG A 235 52.46 -13.28 40.32
N LEU A 236 51.51 -13.13 39.40
CA LEU A 236 51.36 -11.89 38.63
C LEU A 236 51.05 -10.70 39.53
N GLY A 237 50.20 -10.87 40.55
CA GLY A 237 49.87 -9.79 41.47
C GLY A 237 51.07 -9.31 42.29
N GLN A 238 51.96 -10.22 42.69
CA GLN A 238 53.23 -9.87 43.33
C GLN A 238 54.16 -9.12 42.37
N LEU A 239 54.34 -9.62 41.14
CA LEU A 239 55.28 -9.03 40.17
C LEU A 239 54.82 -7.66 39.64
N LEU A 240 53.51 -7.45 39.54
CA LEU A 240 52.90 -6.22 39.03
C LEU A 240 52.54 -5.23 40.14
N GLU A 241 52.65 -5.63 41.41
CA GLU A 241 52.17 -4.86 42.58
C GLU A 241 50.70 -4.43 42.44
N LEU A 242 49.88 -5.28 41.81
CA LEU A 242 48.46 -5.05 41.56
C LEU A 242 47.64 -6.28 41.97
N PRO A 243 46.46 -6.11 42.59
CA PRO A 243 45.54 -7.23 42.79
C PRO A 243 45.27 -7.94 41.48
N ALA A 244 45.47 -9.27 41.45
CA ALA A 244 45.25 -10.08 40.27
C ALA A 244 44.33 -11.25 40.60
N GLY A 245 43.28 -11.42 39.81
CA GLY A 245 42.25 -12.44 40.04
C GLY A 245 41.55 -12.85 38.75
N ALA A 246 40.70 -13.88 38.83
CA ALA A 246 39.85 -14.27 37.71
C ALA A 246 38.78 -13.20 37.45
N LEU A 247 38.42 -13.01 36.19
CA LEU A 247 37.30 -12.14 35.84
C LEU A 247 35.98 -12.77 36.30
N GLU A 248 35.24 -12.06 37.15
CA GLU A 248 33.87 -12.44 37.51
C GLU A 248 32.89 -12.02 36.41
N LEU A 249 32.08 -12.98 35.94
CA LEU A 249 31.07 -12.76 34.90
C LEU A 249 29.67 -13.02 35.49
N PRO A 250 28.82 -11.99 35.65
CA PRO A 250 27.57 -12.07 36.41
C PRO A 250 26.63 -13.20 35.99
N ALA A 251 26.49 -13.48 34.68
CA ALA A 251 25.60 -14.53 34.19
C ALA A 251 26.21 -15.95 34.30
N LEU A 252 27.54 -16.06 34.27
CA LEU A 252 28.24 -17.35 34.42
C LEU A 252 28.37 -17.77 35.89
N GLY A 253 28.25 -16.83 36.83
CA GLY A 253 28.23 -17.11 38.27
C GLY A 253 27.12 -18.07 38.70
N THR A 254 25.98 -18.07 37.99
CA THR A 254 24.86 -18.99 38.26
C THR A 254 25.15 -20.46 37.89
N ALA A 255 26.15 -20.71 37.05
CA ALA A 255 26.53 -22.05 36.60
C ALA A 255 27.76 -22.62 37.32
N ALA A 256 28.40 -21.86 38.22
CA ALA A 256 29.55 -22.25 39.05
C ALA A 256 30.53 -23.22 38.35
N ARG A 257 30.93 -22.90 37.12
CA ARG A 257 31.88 -23.72 36.36
C ARG A 257 33.30 -23.29 36.73
N ALA A 258 34.11 -24.25 37.20
CA ALA A 258 35.55 -24.08 37.41
C ALA A 258 36.26 -23.50 36.17
N ASP A 259 35.67 -23.73 34.99
CA ASP A 259 36.20 -23.27 33.71
C ASP A 259 35.50 -22.00 33.19
N ALA A 260 34.86 -21.18 34.03
CA ALA A 260 34.19 -19.96 33.56
C ALA A 260 35.13 -19.01 32.80
N ALA A 261 36.40 -18.93 33.24
CA ALA A 261 37.42 -18.06 32.63
C ALA A 261 37.70 -18.39 31.15
N GLN A 262 37.69 -19.66 30.74
CA GLN A 262 37.91 -20.04 29.34
C GLN A 262 36.74 -19.67 28.42
N TYR A 263 35.54 -19.43 28.98
CA TYR A 263 34.35 -19.06 28.21
C TYR A 263 34.09 -17.56 28.16
N ALA A 264 34.89 -16.73 28.83
CA ALA A 264 34.70 -15.28 28.88
C ALA A 264 34.59 -14.64 27.49
N GLY A 265 35.46 -15.05 26.56
CA GLY A 265 35.41 -14.60 25.17
C GLY A 265 34.10 -14.99 24.47
N ALA A 266 33.69 -16.26 24.57
CA ALA A 266 32.45 -16.75 23.96
C ALA A 266 31.21 -16.06 24.57
N TYR A 267 31.21 -15.82 25.87
CA TYR A 267 30.19 -15.08 26.58
C TYR A 267 30.07 -13.63 26.07
N GLY A 268 31.20 -12.93 25.95
CA GLY A 268 31.23 -11.59 25.38
C GLY A 268 30.72 -11.56 23.94
N MET A 269 31.10 -12.52 23.10
CA MET A 269 30.58 -12.64 21.74
C MET A 269 29.06 -12.89 21.73
N ALA A 270 28.53 -13.68 22.66
CA ALA A 270 27.09 -13.90 22.78
C ALA A 270 26.34 -12.61 23.17
N LEU A 271 26.89 -11.82 24.11
CA LEU A 271 26.32 -10.52 24.47
C LEU A 271 26.34 -9.52 23.31
N LEU A 272 27.41 -9.52 22.50
CA LEU A 272 27.48 -8.74 21.26
C LEU A 272 26.37 -9.14 20.29
N ALA A 273 26.17 -10.45 20.08
CA ALA A 273 25.09 -10.95 19.23
C ALA A 273 23.70 -10.55 19.73
N ALA A 274 23.52 -10.49 21.05
CA ALA A 274 22.28 -10.06 21.71
C ALA A 274 22.10 -8.52 21.71
N GLY A 275 23.12 -7.75 21.32
CA GLY A 275 23.11 -6.29 21.36
C GLY A 275 23.30 -5.69 22.76
N ALA A 276 23.71 -6.50 23.74
CA ALA A 276 23.97 -6.09 25.11
C ALA A 276 25.40 -5.52 25.31
N ALA A 277 26.30 -5.77 24.35
CA ALA A 277 27.62 -5.18 24.26
C ALA A 277 27.86 -4.68 22.82
N LEU A 278 28.88 -3.85 22.62
CA LEU A 278 29.31 -3.39 21.30
C LEU A 278 30.84 -3.44 21.18
N THR A 279 31.34 -3.86 20.02
CA THR A 279 32.77 -3.89 19.66
C THR A 279 32.92 -3.64 18.17
N ALA A 280 34.15 -3.51 17.68
CA ALA A 280 34.45 -3.39 16.26
C ALA A 280 34.07 -4.69 15.52
N ASP A 281 32.99 -4.64 14.74
CA ASP A 281 32.52 -5.76 13.92
C ASP A 281 33.10 -5.68 12.50
N LEU A 282 33.94 -6.64 12.14
CA LEU A 282 34.54 -6.78 10.81
C LEU A 282 33.51 -7.12 9.72
N LEU A 283 32.30 -7.55 10.11
CA LEU A 283 31.19 -7.80 9.19
C LEU A 283 30.18 -6.64 9.13
N ALA A 284 30.40 -5.55 9.87
CA ALA A 284 29.41 -4.48 10.02
C ALA A 284 28.89 -3.96 8.68
N GLU A 285 29.80 -3.67 7.74
CA GLU A 285 29.46 -3.09 6.44
C GLU A 285 28.71 -4.09 5.55
N GLU A 286 29.16 -5.36 5.51
CA GLU A 286 28.52 -6.41 4.72
C GLU A 286 27.15 -6.82 5.30
N VAL A 287 27.04 -6.93 6.62
CA VAL A 287 25.79 -7.24 7.33
C VAL A 287 24.82 -6.09 7.20
N ARG A 288 25.26 -4.82 7.30
CA ARG A 288 24.42 -3.65 7.02
C ARG A 288 23.89 -3.70 5.59
N ARG A 289 24.73 -3.98 4.59
CA ARG A 289 24.30 -4.11 3.18
C ARG A 289 23.31 -5.25 2.98
N ALA A 290 23.59 -6.44 3.53
CA ALA A 290 22.71 -7.59 3.42
C ALA A 290 21.36 -7.36 4.14
N ARG A 291 21.38 -6.77 5.35
CA ARG A 291 20.18 -6.38 6.09
C ARG A 291 19.38 -5.33 5.33
N GLN A 292 20.01 -4.31 4.76
CA GLN A 292 19.34 -3.30 3.94
C GLN A 292 18.66 -3.90 2.71
N VAL A 293 19.32 -4.82 2.00
CA VAL A 293 18.71 -5.53 0.86
C VAL A 293 17.51 -6.37 1.31
N ARG A 294 17.64 -7.13 2.40
CA ARG A 294 16.54 -7.94 2.95
C ARG A 294 15.38 -7.07 3.43
N GLN A 295 15.68 -5.93 4.06
CA GLN A 295 14.69 -4.97 4.54
C GLN A 295 13.98 -4.27 3.39
N ARG A 296 14.69 -3.88 2.32
CA ARG A 296 14.09 -3.36 1.09
C ARG A 296 13.19 -4.39 0.44
N ARG A 297 13.61 -5.66 0.35
CA ARG A 297 12.77 -6.75 -0.14
C ARG A 297 11.52 -6.93 0.71
N ARG A 298 11.65 -6.94 2.04
CA ARG A 298 10.50 -7.04 2.95
C ARG A 298 9.53 -5.86 2.78
N ASN A 299 10.05 -4.64 2.75
CA ASN A 299 9.25 -3.43 2.56
C ASN A 299 8.58 -3.41 1.19
N ALA A 300 9.26 -3.87 0.13
CA ALA A 300 8.68 -4.03 -1.21
C ALA A 300 7.55 -5.07 -1.22
N TRP A 301 7.72 -6.21 -0.54
CA TRP A 301 6.67 -7.21 -0.39
C TRP A 301 5.47 -6.68 0.39
N MET A 302 5.69 -5.93 1.48
CA MET A 302 4.59 -5.28 2.21
C MET A 302 3.87 -4.24 1.34
N GLY A 303 4.61 -3.43 0.57
CA GLY A 303 4.02 -2.48 -0.38
C GLY A 303 3.18 -3.16 -1.46
N ALA A 304 3.67 -4.28 -2.02
CA ALA A 304 2.93 -5.07 -2.99
C ALA A 304 1.64 -5.68 -2.39
N ALA A 305 1.69 -6.16 -1.14
CA ALA A 305 0.51 -6.68 -0.44
C ALA A 305 -0.54 -5.59 -0.21
N VAL A 306 -0.13 -4.39 0.21
CA VAL A 306 -1.04 -3.25 0.38
C VAL A 306 -1.66 -2.83 -0.96
N ALA A 307 -0.87 -2.74 -2.04
CA ALA A 307 -1.37 -2.42 -3.37
C ALA A 307 -2.40 -3.45 -3.86
N LEU A 308 -2.17 -4.75 -3.59
CA LEU A 308 -3.12 -5.82 -3.92
C LEU A 308 -4.45 -5.65 -3.16
N VAL A 309 -4.41 -5.33 -1.86
CA VAL A 309 -5.62 -5.08 -1.06
C VAL A 309 -6.40 -3.87 -1.60
N VAL A 310 -5.71 -2.78 -1.95
CA VAL A 310 -6.34 -1.59 -2.55
C VAL A 310 -6.96 -1.94 -3.91
N LEU A 311 -6.28 -2.73 -4.74
CA LEU A 311 -6.79 -3.17 -6.04
C LEU A 311 -8.04 -4.04 -5.89
N ILE A 312 -8.02 -5.01 -4.97
CA ILE A 312 -9.18 -5.86 -4.67
C ILE A 312 -10.35 -5.00 -4.16
N GLY A 313 -10.09 -4.07 -3.24
CA GLY A 313 -11.12 -3.14 -2.74
C GLY A 313 -11.70 -2.25 -3.84
N GLY A 314 -10.86 -1.74 -4.74
CA GLY A 314 -11.26 -0.96 -5.92
C GLY A 314 -12.13 -1.77 -6.88
N CYS A 315 -11.74 -3.02 -7.19
CA CYS A 315 -12.53 -3.94 -8.01
C CYS A 315 -13.88 -4.26 -7.36
N ALA A 316 -13.91 -4.49 -6.04
CA ALA A 316 -15.16 -4.75 -5.32
C ALA A 316 -16.11 -3.55 -5.35
N ALA A 317 -15.59 -2.33 -5.15
CA ALA A 317 -16.39 -1.11 -5.24
C ALA A 317 -16.90 -0.84 -6.66
N ALA A 318 -16.06 -1.06 -7.68
CA ALA A 318 -16.47 -0.98 -9.08
C ALA A 318 -17.56 -2.01 -9.42
N HIS A 319 -17.41 -3.24 -8.91
CA HIS A 319 -18.40 -4.30 -9.07
C HIS A 319 -19.73 -3.94 -8.38
N GLN A 320 -19.69 -3.34 -7.19
CA GLN A 320 -20.91 -2.88 -6.51
C GLN A 320 -21.60 -1.77 -7.31
N ARG A 321 -20.88 -0.74 -7.74
CA ARG A 321 -21.44 0.34 -8.57
C ARG A 321 -22.05 -0.18 -9.88
N TRP A 322 -21.42 -1.17 -10.50
CA TRP A 322 -21.96 -1.82 -11.70
C TRP A 322 -23.29 -2.53 -11.43
N ARG A 323 -23.38 -3.27 -10.31
CA ARG A 323 -24.64 -3.92 -9.87
C ARG A 323 -25.73 -2.89 -9.61
N ASP A 324 -25.41 -1.84 -8.85
CA ASP A 324 -26.37 -0.77 -8.52
C ASP A 324 -26.90 -0.09 -9.79
N HIS A 325 -26.04 0.13 -10.79
CA HIS A 325 -26.46 0.68 -12.08
C HIS A 325 -27.42 -0.25 -12.83
N LEU A 326 -27.14 -1.56 -12.83
CA LEU A 326 -28.03 -2.55 -13.45
C LEU A 326 -29.39 -2.62 -12.74
N ASP A 327 -29.40 -2.55 -11.41
CA ASP A 327 -30.64 -2.59 -10.63
C ASP A 327 -31.47 -1.32 -10.83
N LEU A 328 -30.83 -0.15 -10.93
CA LEU A 328 -31.51 1.09 -11.32
C LEU A 328 -32.12 1.00 -12.73
N GLN A 329 -31.43 0.39 -13.69
CA GLN A 329 -31.98 0.20 -15.04
C GLN A 329 -33.19 -0.77 -15.03
N ARG A 330 -33.12 -1.85 -14.27
CA ARG A 330 -34.24 -2.79 -14.09
C ARG A 330 -35.44 -2.11 -13.43
N ALA A 331 -35.21 -1.31 -12.38
CA ALA A 331 -36.26 -0.55 -11.71
C ALA A 331 -36.94 0.45 -12.66
N ARG A 332 -36.15 1.17 -13.47
CA ARG A 332 -36.68 2.08 -14.50
C ARG A 332 -37.51 1.33 -15.54
N ALA A 333 -37.04 0.17 -16.02
CA ALA A 333 -37.78 -0.64 -16.98
C ALA A 333 -39.11 -1.15 -16.40
N ALA A 334 -39.13 -1.53 -15.12
CA ALA A 334 -40.35 -1.94 -14.42
C ALA A 334 -41.35 -0.77 -14.28
N ALA A 335 -40.88 0.41 -13.85
CA ALA A 335 -41.71 1.61 -13.75
C ALA A 335 -42.31 2.03 -15.11
N VAL A 336 -41.53 1.94 -16.19
CA VAL A 336 -42.04 2.22 -17.54
C VAL A 336 -43.14 1.23 -17.93
N ARG A 337 -43.02 -0.06 -17.57
CA ARG A 337 -44.07 -1.06 -17.83
C ARG A 337 -45.37 -0.69 -17.12
N GLU A 338 -45.30 -0.29 -15.85
CA GLU A 338 -46.46 0.12 -15.06
C GLU A 338 -47.17 1.36 -15.66
N VAL A 339 -46.39 2.37 -16.06
CA VAL A 339 -46.94 3.55 -16.74
C VAL A 339 -47.57 3.18 -18.10
N THR A 340 -46.97 2.24 -18.84
CA THR A 340 -47.58 1.79 -20.11
C THR A 340 -48.89 1.03 -19.89
N THR A 341 -49.01 0.25 -18.81
CA THR A 341 -50.26 -0.44 -18.47
C THR A 341 -51.36 0.55 -18.09
N GLU A 342 -51.07 1.56 -17.27
CA GLU A 342 -52.05 2.61 -16.93
C GLU A 342 -52.45 3.45 -18.14
N ARG A 343 -51.48 3.78 -19.01
CA ARG A 343 -51.79 4.48 -20.26
C ARG A 343 -52.69 3.68 -21.20
N SER A 344 -52.59 2.35 -21.18
CA SER A 344 -53.48 1.49 -21.95
C SER A 344 -54.90 1.44 -21.36
N ARG A 345 -55.05 1.51 -20.03
CA ARG A 345 -56.35 1.63 -19.34
C ARG A 345 -57.01 2.97 -19.67
N ALA A 346 -56.27 4.07 -19.59
CA ALA A 346 -56.75 5.40 -19.95
C ALA A 346 -57.27 5.45 -21.40
N LYS A 347 -56.51 4.89 -22.35
CA LYS A 347 -56.96 4.80 -23.76
C LYS A 347 -58.26 4.01 -23.95
N LYS A 348 -58.47 2.93 -23.18
CA LYS A 348 -59.72 2.16 -23.23
C LYS A 348 -60.90 2.97 -22.68
N LEU A 349 -60.66 3.79 -21.65
CA LEU A 349 -61.68 4.65 -21.06
C LEU A 349 -62.09 5.77 -22.05
N ASP A 350 -61.12 6.41 -22.70
CA ASP A 350 -61.35 7.41 -23.74
C ASP A 350 -62.16 6.84 -24.92
N ALA A 351 -61.84 5.63 -25.36
CA ALA A 351 -62.57 4.97 -26.43
C ALA A 351 -64.05 4.75 -26.07
N LYS A 352 -64.33 4.29 -24.84
CA LYS A 352 -65.72 4.14 -24.34
C LYS A 352 -66.45 5.48 -24.25
N TYR A 353 -65.77 6.53 -23.82
CA TYR A 353 -66.37 7.87 -23.74
C TYR A 353 -66.79 8.38 -25.13
N GLN A 354 -65.93 8.20 -26.13
CA GLN A 354 -66.23 8.59 -27.51
C GLN A 354 -67.41 7.81 -28.11
N GLU A 355 -67.50 6.51 -27.81
CA GLU A 355 -68.62 5.66 -28.26
C GLU A 355 -69.97 6.12 -27.68
N LEU A 356 -70.03 6.38 -26.37
CA LEU A 356 -71.23 6.89 -25.69
C LEU A 356 -71.65 8.27 -26.23
N SER A 357 -70.68 9.14 -26.49
CA SER A 357 -70.95 10.46 -27.07
C SER A 357 -71.57 10.34 -28.46
N ALA A 358 -71.05 9.45 -29.31
CA ALA A 358 -71.59 9.23 -30.65
C ALA A 358 -73.04 8.70 -30.62
N GLN A 359 -73.36 7.83 -29.66
CA GLN A 359 -74.72 7.32 -29.46
C GLN A 359 -75.68 8.45 -29.06
N ALA A 360 -75.29 9.31 -28.12
CA ALA A 360 -76.10 10.45 -27.69
C ALA A 360 -76.42 11.42 -28.84
N ASP A 361 -75.44 11.71 -29.71
CA ASP A 361 -75.62 12.59 -30.86
C ASP A 361 -76.49 11.98 -31.97
N SER A 362 -76.54 10.66 -32.07
CA SER A 362 -77.44 9.97 -33.01
C SER A 362 -78.91 10.10 -32.59
N LEU A 363 -79.20 9.95 -31.29
CA LEU A 363 -80.55 10.11 -30.72
C LEU A 363 -81.05 11.55 -30.83
N ARG A 364 -80.18 12.54 -30.57
CA ARG A 364 -80.51 13.96 -30.73
C ARG A 364 -80.92 14.32 -32.16
N ARG A 365 -80.33 13.67 -33.17
CA ARG A 365 -80.68 13.89 -34.59
C ARG A 365 -82.03 13.30 -34.98
N ALA A 366 -82.40 12.15 -34.41
CA ALA A 366 -83.67 11.49 -34.72
C ALA A 366 -84.90 12.26 -34.18
N LEU A 367 -84.71 13.08 -33.13
CA LEU A 367 -85.79 13.75 -32.41
C LEU A 367 -86.08 15.19 -32.86
N ARG A 368 -85.46 15.72 -33.92
CA ARG A 368 -85.77 17.08 -34.43
C ARG A 368 -87.12 17.09 -35.20
N PRO A 369 -88.07 18.00 -34.90
CA PRO A 369 -89.37 18.09 -35.58
C PRO A 369 -89.26 18.49 -37.06
N ASN A 370 -90.20 18.02 -37.89
CA ASN A 370 -90.29 18.23 -39.35
C ASN A 370 -90.50 19.72 -39.68
N PRO A 371 -89.94 20.28 -40.78
CA PRO A 371 -90.32 21.62 -41.22
C PRO A 371 -91.83 21.66 -41.54
N PRO A 372 -92.58 22.66 -41.05
CA PRO A 372 -94.02 22.72 -41.20
C PRO A 372 -94.40 22.97 -42.66
N TRP A 373 -94.85 21.90 -43.33
CA TRP A 373 -95.36 21.96 -44.71
C TRP A 373 -96.48 22.99 -44.84
N VAL A 374 -97.31 23.12 -43.80
CA VAL A 374 -98.43 24.05 -43.73
C VAL A 374 -97.96 25.50 -43.83
N ASP A 375 -96.94 25.89 -43.05
CA ASP A 375 -96.44 27.27 -43.04
C ASP A 375 -95.77 27.65 -44.37
N VAL A 376 -95.10 26.69 -45.02
CA VAL A 376 -94.51 26.89 -46.35
C VAL A 376 -95.62 27.10 -47.39
N MET A 377 -96.67 26.28 -47.36
CA MET A 377 -97.82 26.44 -48.27
C MET A 377 -98.53 27.78 -48.06
N ASP A 378 -98.70 28.20 -46.81
CA ASP A 378 -99.35 29.47 -46.46
C ASP A 378 -98.53 30.67 -46.97
N ALA A 379 -97.20 30.63 -46.79
CA ALA A 379 -96.30 31.66 -47.33
C ALA A 379 -96.36 31.77 -48.86
N LEU A 380 -96.45 30.64 -49.58
CA LEU A 380 -96.58 30.64 -51.03
C LEU A 380 -97.93 31.21 -51.49
N ALA A 381 -99.00 30.88 -50.78
CA ALA A 381 -100.34 31.36 -51.08
C ALA A 381 -100.46 32.89 -50.87
N MET A 382 -99.90 33.42 -49.78
CA MET A 382 -99.90 34.86 -49.50
C MET A 382 -99.04 35.67 -50.47
N ALA A 383 -97.95 35.08 -50.98
CA ALA A 383 -97.02 35.78 -51.87
C ALA A 383 -97.46 35.79 -53.35
N ALA A 384 -98.42 34.96 -53.76
CA ALA A 384 -98.80 34.79 -55.16
C ALA A 384 -99.62 35.98 -55.71
N PRO A 385 -99.09 36.78 -56.66
CA PRO A 385 -99.83 37.87 -57.26
C PRO A 385 -100.93 37.37 -58.21
N GLN A 386 -101.92 38.24 -58.52
CA GLN A 386 -102.99 37.89 -59.46
C GLN A 386 -102.41 37.55 -60.84
N GLY A 387 -102.80 36.40 -61.39
CA GLY A 387 -102.29 35.89 -62.67
C GLY A 387 -101.08 34.96 -62.59
N VAL A 388 -100.68 34.54 -61.38
CA VAL A 388 -99.65 33.50 -61.14
C VAL A 388 -100.29 32.27 -60.49
N TRP A 389 -99.97 31.07 -61.00
CA TRP A 389 -100.35 29.79 -60.40
C TRP A 389 -99.12 28.96 -60.08
N VAL A 390 -99.08 28.39 -58.88
CA VAL A 390 -98.09 27.38 -58.50
C VAL A 390 -98.61 26.01 -58.93
N THR A 391 -97.84 25.30 -59.74
CA THR A 391 -98.20 24.01 -60.33
C THR A 391 -97.44 22.83 -59.71
N GLY A 392 -96.37 23.09 -58.97
CA GLY A 392 -95.64 22.04 -58.26
C GLY A 392 -94.74 22.58 -57.16
N ILE A 393 -94.64 21.83 -56.06
CA ILE A 393 -93.79 22.15 -54.92
C ILE A 393 -93.06 20.87 -54.50
N GLU A 394 -91.73 20.92 -54.44
CA GLU A 394 -90.89 19.86 -53.91
C GLU A 394 -90.17 20.39 -52.67
N LEU A 395 -90.37 19.75 -51.52
CA LEU A 395 -89.65 20.05 -50.29
C LEU A 395 -89.29 18.74 -49.60
N GLU A 396 -87.98 18.53 -49.43
CA GLU A 396 -87.39 17.34 -48.81
C GLU A 396 -86.48 17.78 -47.65
N ARG A 397 -86.31 16.92 -46.63
CA ARG A 397 -85.46 17.24 -45.49
C ARG A 397 -84.01 17.47 -45.92
N GLY A 398 -83.45 18.62 -45.57
CA GLY A 398 -82.06 18.97 -45.89
C GLY A 398 -81.80 19.37 -47.34
N ARG A 399 -82.84 19.49 -48.18
CA ARG A 399 -82.74 19.98 -49.57
C ARG A 399 -83.50 21.31 -49.76
N PRO A 400 -83.13 22.12 -50.77
CA PRO A 400 -83.86 23.34 -51.09
C PRO A 400 -85.31 23.03 -51.50
N LEU A 401 -86.24 23.89 -51.10
CA LEU A 401 -87.60 23.99 -51.63
C LEU A 401 -87.53 24.37 -53.10
N VAL A 402 -88.22 23.64 -53.97
CA VAL A 402 -88.36 23.95 -55.39
C VAL A 402 -89.82 24.19 -55.71
N ILE A 403 -90.12 25.35 -56.29
CA ILE A 403 -91.45 25.82 -56.65
C ILE A 403 -91.51 25.94 -58.17
N ARG A 404 -92.55 25.38 -58.79
CA ARG A 404 -92.82 25.49 -60.22
C ARG A 404 -94.19 26.13 -60.42
N GLY A 405 -94.32 26.96 -61.45
CA GLY A 405 -95.57 27.66 -61.70
C GLY A 405 -95.68 28.26 -63.10
N THR A 406 -96.84 28.87 -63.36
CA THR A 406 -97.22 29.53 -64.60
C THR A 406 -97.75 30.93 -64.32
N ALA A 407 -97.28 31.93 -65.06
CA ALA A 407 -97.74 33.31 -64.99
C ALA A 407 -98.35 33.75 -66.34
N LEU A 408 -99.39 34.60 -66.32
CA LEU A 408 -99.96 35.18 -67.55
C LEU A 408 -98.98 36.12 -68.26
N GLU A 409 -98.19 36.87 -67.50
CA GLU A 409 -97.20 37.82 -67.98
C GLU A 409 -95.81 37.48 -67.43
N ALA A 410 -94.76 37.81 -68.19
CA ALA A 410 -93.37 37.56 -67.76
C ALA A 410 -93.01 38.32 -66.47
N THR A 411 -93.65 39.47 -66.24
CA THR A 411 -93.54 40.28 -65.01
C THR A 411 -94.06 39.57 -63.77
N GLY A 412 -95.06 38.69 -63.89
CA GLY A 412 -95.68 38.00 -62.76
C GLY A 412 -94.74 37.05 -62.03
N ALA A 413 -93.85 36.34 -62.76
CA ALA A 413 -92.87 35.44 -62.15
C ALA A 413 -91.81 36.19 -61.32
N ALA A 414 -91.38 37.37 -61.79
CA ALA A 414 -90.44 38.22 -61.07
C ALA A 414 -91.08 38.83 -59.82
N GLN A 415 -92.33 39.29 -59.91
CA GLN A 415 -93.09 39.79 -58.76
C GLN A 415 -93.29 38.71 -57.69
N PHE A 416 -93.63 37.48 -58.10
CA PHE A 416 -93.76 36.35 -57.18
C PHE A 416 -92.43 36.02 -56.49
N THR A 417 -91.31 36.01 -57.23
CA THR A 417 -89.98 35.80 -56.65
C THR A 417 -89.63 36.87 -55.62
N ASN A 418 -89.94 38.14 -55.90
CA ASN A 418 -89.70 39.25 -54.98
C ASN A 418 -90.55 39.12 -53.70
N ALA A 419 -91.83 38.78 -53.83
CA ALA A 419 -92.70 38.54 -52.67
C ALA A 419 -92.21 37.36 -51.80
N LEU A 420 -91.65 36.33 -52.43
CA LEU A 420 -91.05 35.21 -51.70
C LEU A 420 -89.74 35.57 -50.99
N MET A 421 -88.95 36.51 -51.51
CA MET A 421 -87.75 37.03 -50.83
C MET A 421 -88.09 37.78 -49.53
N GLU A 422 -89.29 38.33 -49.43
CA GLU A 422 -89.77 39.02 -48.22
C GLU A 422 -90.31 38.05 -47.15
N SER A 423 -90.48 36.76 -47.50
CA SER A 423 -91.01 35.77 -46.56
C SER A 423 -90.02 35.49 -45.42
N PRO A 424 -90.44 35.54 -44.13
CA PRO A 424 -89.58 35.25 -43.00
C PRO A 424 -89.20 33.76 -42.88
N LEU A 425 -89.85 32.88 -43.66
CA LEU A 425 -89.66 31.43 -43.65
C LEU A 425 -88.67 30.93 -44.71
N LEU A 426 -88.36 31.75 -45.72
CA LEU A 426 -87.54 31.38 -46.87
C LEU A 426 -86.24 32.19 -46.90
N GLU A 427 -85.14 31.51 -47.15
CA GLU A 427 -83.82 32.10 -47.40
C GLU A 427 -83.33 31.71 -48.80
N GLN A 428 -82.43 32.50 -49.39
CA GLN A 428 -81.79 32.16 -50.66
C GLN A 428 -82.79 31.87 -51.80
N VAL A 429 -83.87 32.67 -51.89
CA VAL A 429 -84.85 32.57 -52.96
C VAL A 429 -84.20 32.99 -54.29
N GLN A 430 -84.28 32.14 -55.30
CA GLN A 430 -83.70 32.37 -56.63
C GLN A 430 -84.68 31.94 -57.71
N LEU A 431 -84.90 32.80 -58.70
CA LEU A 431 -85.63 32.46 -59.93
C LEU A 431 -84.67 31.68 -60.84
N ASN A 432 -84.91 30.38 -61.00
CA ASN A 432 -84.08 29.48 -61.79
C ASN A 432 -84.32 29.64 -63.29
N PHE A 433 -85.58 29.80 -63.70
CA PHE A 433 -85.96 30.04 -65.10
C PHE A 433 -87.33 30.73 -65.20
N ALA A 434 -87.57 31.44 -66.31
CA ALA A 434 -88.86 32.02 -66.68
C ALA A 434 -89.00 32.01 -68.22
N ASN A 435 -89.64 30.97 -68.77
CA ASN A 435 -89.69 30.71 -70.21
C ASN A 435 -91.12 30.88 -70.76
N GLY A 436 -91.24 31.58 -71.89
CA GLY A 436 -92.52 31.74 -72.59
C GLY A 436 -93.04 30.41 -73.16
N ALA A 437 -94.34 30.17 -73.02
CA ALA A 437 -95.04 29.00 -73.51
C ALA A 437 -96.44 29.37 -74.03
N GLN A 438 -97.08 28.47 -74.76
CA GLN A 438 -98.48 28.59 -75.15
C GLN A 438 -99.29 27.50 -74.45
N VAL A 439 -100.36 27.91 -73.75
CA VAL A 439 -101.32 26.99 -73.13
C VAL A 439 -102.71 27.41 -73.59
N GLY A 440 -103.43 26.52 -74.28
CA GLY A 440 -104.79 26.78 -74.77
C GLY A 440 -104.93 28.00 -75.68
N GLY A 441 -103.91 28.30 -76.51
CA GLY A 441 -103.91 29.43 -77.44
C GLY A 441 -103.53 30.80 -76.85
N ARG A 442 -103.26 30.90 -75.53
CA ARG A 442 -102.74 32.10 -74.86
C ARG A 442 -101.25 31.95 -74.54
N ARG A 443 -100.47 33.04 -74.70
CA ARG A 443 -99.06 33.08 -74.24
C ARG A 443 -99.03 33.21 -72.72
N VAL A 444 -98.26 32.35 -72.07
CA VAL A 444 -98.00 32.32 -70.63
C VAL A 444 -96.50 32.11 -70.39
N THR A 445 -96.03 32.28 -69.16
CA THR A 445 -94.62 32.09 -68.79
C THR A 445 -94.52 31.02 -67.72
N HIS A 446 -93.80 29.92 -67.98
CA HIS A 446 -93.47 28.92 -66.96
C HIS A 446 -92.24 29.36 -66.18
N PHE A 447 -92.26 29.21 -64.86
CA PHE A 447 -91.13 29.55 -64.01
C PHE A 447 -90.79 28.46 -63.01
N GLY A 448 -89.55 28.47 -62.57
CA GLY A 448 -89.06 27.66 -61.46
C GLY A 448 -88.31 28.54 -60.47
N ILE A 449 -88.62 28.43 -59.19
CA ILE A 449 -87.97 29.16 -58.11
C ILE A 449 -87.41 28.13 -57.12
N SER A 450 -86.21 28.34 -56.59
CA SER A 450 -85.69 27.57 -55.47
C SER A 450 -85.45 28.44 -54.26
N ALA A 451 -85.69 27.91 -53.07
CA ALA A 451 -85.47 28.59 -51.80
C ALA A 451 -85.01 27.58 -50.73
N VAL A 452 -84.40 28.05 -49.65
CA VAL A 452 -84.08 27.24 -48.47
C VAL A 452 -85.09 27.59 -47.38
N VAL A 453 -85.84 26.60 -46.89
CA VAL A 453 -86.74 26.79 -45.75
C VAL A 453 -85.89 26.93 -44.48
N ARG A 454 -86.09 27.98 -43.71
CA ARG A 454 -85.40 28.16 -42.42
C ARG A 454 -85.62 26.94 -41.53
N GLY A 455 -84.53 26.38 -41.00
CA GLY A 455 -84.56 25.15 -40.19
C GLY A 455 -84.53 23.84 -40.99
N ASN A 456 -84.59 23.88 -42.32
CA ASN A 456 -84.44 22.71 -43.19
C ASN A 456 -83.02 22.54 -43.79
N THR A 457 -82.00 23.08 -43.12
CA THR A 457 -80.60 23.00 -43.57
C THR A 457 -79.91 21.71 -43.07
N ALA A 458 -79.29 20.98 -43.99
CA ALA A 458 -78.38 19.90 -43.65
C ALA A 458 -77.07 20.50 -43.10
N GLU A 459 -76.78 20.33 -41.81
CA GLU A 459 -75.51 20.81 -41.23
C GLU A 459 -74.31 20.07 -41.85
N ARG A 460 -73.36 20.88 -42.32
CA ARG A 460 -72.12 20.51 -42.98
C ARG A 460 -71.23 19.71 -42.01
N ARG A 461 -70.85 18.49 -42.38
CA ARG A 461 -69.97 17.60 -41.62
C ARG A 461 -68.57 18.23 -41.47
N VAL A 462 -68.27 18.85 -40.33
CA VAL A 462 -66.91 19.31 -40.00
C VAL A 462 -66.12 18.11 -39.46
N THR A 463 -65.38 17.42 -40.32
CA THR A 463 -64.35 16.46 -39.88
C THR A 463 -63.11 17.23 -39.45
N ALA A 464 -62.98 17.49 -38.15
CA ALA A 464 -61.73 18.01 -37.57
C ALA A 464 -60.66 16.90 -37.58
N LYS A 465 -59.67 17.04 -38.45
CA LYS A 465 -58.48 16.18 -38.54
C LYS A 465 -57.54 16.54 -37.39
N VAL A 466 -57.48 15.71 -36.35
CA VAL A 466 -56.52 15.85 -35.25
C VAL A 466 -55.11 15.56 -35.77
N SER A 467 -54.25 16.58 -35.76
CA SER A 467 -52.84 16.47 -36.11
C SER A 467 -52.04 15.84 -34.95
N THR A 468 -51.50 14.64 -35.16
CA THR A 468 -50.47 14.04 -34.30
C THR A 468 -49.12 14.76 -34.45
N PRO A 469 -48.39 15.06 -33.37
CA PRO A 469 -47.07 15.68 -33.46
C PRO A 469 -46.01 14.65 -33.90
N ARG A 470 -45.20 15.05 -34.88
CA ARG A 470 -44.12 14.29 -35.50
C ARG A 470 -42.92 14.24 -34.56
N LYS A 471 -42.45 13.02 -34.21
CA LYS A 471 -41.19 12.77 -33.50
C LYS A 471 -40.01 13.39 -34.28
N ARG A 472 -39.19 14.21 -33.62
CA ARG A 472 -37.84 14.56 -34.09
C ARG A 472 -36.88 13.40 -33.80
N PRO A 473 -36.01 12.98 -34.75
CA PRO A 473 -34.90 12.09 -34.44
C PRO A 473 -33.74 12.87 -33.82
N SER A 474 -33.12 12.29 -32.79
CA SER A 474 -31.94 12.84 -32.11
C SER A 474 -30.69 12.68 -32.99
N SER A 475 -30.08 13.82 -33.33
CA SER A 475 -28.71 13.93 -33.80
C SER A 475 -27.74 13.71 -32.63
N ALA A 476 -27.22 12.48 -32.49
CA ALA A 476 -26.04 12.18 -31.69
C ALA A 476 -25.43 10.83 -32.12
N LYS A 477 -24.97 10.75 -33.37
CA LYS A 477 -24.05 9.70 -33.84
C LYS A 477 -23.44 10.11 -35.19
N ARG A 478 -22.43 10.99 -35.15
CA ARG A 478 -21.42 11.23 -36.20
C ARG A 478 -20.41 12.26 -35.68
N ALA A 479 -19.45 11.77 -34.91
CA ALA A 479 -18.18 12.40 -34.59
C ALA A 479 -17.35 11.37 -33.80
N ALA A 480 -16.69 10.45 -34.52
CA ALA A 480 -15.52 9.67 -34.08
C ALA A 480 -15.27 8.55 -35.13
N GLU A 481 -14.91 8.94 -36.34
CA GLU A 481 -14.26 8.06 -37.33
C GLU A 481 -13.58 8.98 -38.36
N GLU A 482 -12.51 9.64 -37.91
CA GLU A 482 -11.52 10.35 -38.74
C GLU A 482 -10.34 10.78 -37.83
N VAL A 483 -9.55 9.80 -37.38
CA VAL A 483 -8.12 9.94 -37.06
C VAL A 483 -7.50 8.55 -37.26
N GLU A 484 -7.24 8.20 -38.51
CA GLU A 484 -6.22 7.21 -38.89
C GLU A 484 -5.61 7.70 -40.21
N GLU A 485 -4.73 8.70 -40.08
CA GLU A 485 -3.53 8.93 -40.89
C GLU A 485 -2.50 9.71 -40.07
#